data_AF-A0A2L0CE73-F1
#
_entry.id   AF-A0A2L0CE73-F1
#
_cell.length_a   1.000
_cell.length_b   1.000
_cell.length_c   1.000
_cell.angle_alpha   90.00
_cell.angle_beta   90.00
_cell.angle_gamma   90.00
#
_symmetry.space_group_name_H-M   'P 1'
#
loop_
_entity.id
_entity.type
_entity.pdbx_description
1 polymer ?
#
loop_
_entity_poly.entity_id
_entity_poly.type
_entity_poly.pdbx_seq_one_letter_code
_entity_poly.pdbx_strand_id
1 'polypeptide(L)'
;GLRAIQCYHEARGEKHRDVCLIPVSAHGTNPASAQMAGMRVEPVRVKTDGTIDIEDLKKKAENFRDRLSCFMITYPSTNGVFEDTVAQVCDIIHKNGGQVYLDGANMNAQVGLCRPGDYGSDVSHLNLHKTFCIPHGGGGPGMGPIGVKSHLAPFLPGHPVVNPLGSNAQQSYEVISAAPFGSSAILPISWAYIKMMGARGLRKATQVAILNANYMSKVLEGHYETLFKSSSSNLVAHEFIIDTREFKKTANIEAADIAKRLMDYG
;
A
#
# COMPACT_ATOMS: atom_id res chain seq x y z
N GLY A 1 1.12 -8.33 9.16
CA GLY A 1 -0.12 -7.56 8.94
C GLY A 1 -1.32 -8.47 8.86
N LEU A 2 -1.49 -9.19 7.74
CA LEU A 2 -2.63 -10.11 7.55
C LEU A 2 -2.76 -11.19 8.63
N ARG A 3 -1.64 -11.78 9.07
CA ARG A 3 -1.64 -12.71 10.22
C ARG A 3 -2.13 -12.08 11.53
N ALA A 4 -1.73 -10.84 11.83
CA ALA A 4 -2.22 -10.12 13.01
C ALA A 4 -3.74 -9.90 12.95
N ILE A 5 -4.28 -9.62 11.75
CA ILE A 5 -5.74 -9.55 11.53
C ILE A 5 -6.39 -10.92 11.77
N GLN A 6 -5.81 -12.02 11.29
CA GLN A 6 -6.35 -13.35 11.52
C GLN A 6 -6.34 -13.74 12.99
N CYS A 7 -5.24 -13.53 13.70
CA CYS A 7 -5.17 -13.78 15.14
C CYS A 7 -6.16 -12.91 15.92
N TYR A 8 -6.39 -11.66 15.48
CA TYR A 8 -7.44 -10.81 16.06
C TYR A 8 -8.85 -11.38 15.85
N HIS A 9 -9.16 -11.90 14.66
CA HIS A 9 -10.42 -12.60 14.41
C HIS A 9 -10.55 -13.87 15.25
N GLU A 10 -9.50 -14.68 15.31
CA GLU A 10 -9.46 -15.93 16.12
C GLU A 10 -9.69 -15.66 17.61
N ALA A 11 -9.06 -14.64 18.17
CA ALA A 11 -9.23 -14.25 19.57
C ALA A 11 -10.65 -13.79 19.92
N ARG A 12 -11.44 -13.37 18.92
CA ARG A 12 -12.85 -13.01 19.05
C ARG A 12 -13.81 -14.17 18.75
N GLY A 13 -13.30 -15.37 18.50
CA GLY A 13 -14.11 -16.53 18.08
C GLY A 13 -14.56 -16.48 16.62
N GLU A 14 -13.99 -15.57 15.82
CA GLU A 14 -14.39 -15.31 14.43
C GLU A 14 -13.41 -15.93 13.41
N LYS A 15 -12.81 -17.08 13.73
CA LYS A 15 -11.83 -17.77 12.87
C LYS A 15 -12.31 -18.04 11.44
N HIS A 16 -13.63 -18.11 11.23
CA HIS A 16 -14.25 -18.32 9.93
C HIS A 16 -14.14 -17.10 8.99
N ARG A 17 -13.66 -15.94 9.47
CA ARG A 17 -13.38 -14.75 8.67
C ARG A 17 -12.08 -14.87 7.90
N ASP A 18 -12.16 -15.43 6.70
CA ASP A 18 -11.01 -15.72 5.84
C ASP A 18 -11.03 -15.03 4.46
N VAL A 19 -12.05 -14.25 4.13
CA VAL A 19 -12.15 -13.54 2.85
C VAL A 19 -11.34 -12.24 2.88
N CYS A 20 -10.42 -12.10 1.93
CA CYS A 20 -9.64 -10.89 1.68
C CYS A 20 -10.09 -10.26 0.36
N LEU A 21 -10.74 -9.10 0.46
CA LEU A 21 -11.11 -8.30 -0.70
C LEU A 21 -9.87 -7.54 -1.22
N ILE A 22 -9.62 -7.53 -2.53
CA ILE A 22 -8.45 -6.86 -3.13
C ILE A 22 -8.83 -6.20 -4.47
N PRO A 23 -8.62 -4.89 -4.67
CA PRO A 23 -8.82 -4.26 -5.97
C PRO A 23 -7.93 -4.88 -7.06
N VAL A 24 -8.46 -5.03 -8.27
CA VAL A 24 -7.68 -5.58 -9.41
C VAL A 24 -6.48 -4.71 -9.81
N SER A 25 -6.41 -3.46 -9.35
CA SER A 25 -5.27 -2.55 -9.51
C SER A 25 -4.14 -2.79 -8.51
N ALA A 26 -4.36 -3.58 -7.45
CA ALA A 26 -3.38 -3.76 -6.39
C ALA A 26 -2.07 -4.40 -6.89
N HIS A 27 -0.96 -4.12 -6.20
CA HIS A 27 0.32 -4.75 -6.49
C HIS A 27 0.21 -6.29 -6.32
N GLY A 28 0.88 -7.06 -7.18
CA GLY A 28 0.77 -8.53 -7.20
C GLY A 28 1.18 -9.23 -5.91
N THR A 29 1.95 -8.56 -5.04
CA THR A 29 2.26 -9.05 -3.69
C THR A 29 1.04 -9.15 -2.79
N ASN A 30 -0.01 -8.36 -3.02
CA ASN A 30 -1.19 -8.31 -2.18
C ASN A 30 -1.96 -9.63 -2.22
N PRO A 31 -2.43 -10.11 -3.40
CA PRO A 31 -3.09 -11.42 -3.49
C PRO A 31 -2.15 -12.56 -3.09
N ALA A 32 -0.87 -12.50 -3.45
CA ALA A 32 0.10 -13.53 -3.05
C ALA A 32 0.28 -13.62 -1.52
N SER A 33 0.35 -12.47 -0.83
CA SER A 33 0.48 -12.42 0.64
C SER A 33 -0.79 -12.88 1.34
N ALA A 34 -1.97 -12.54 0.80
CA ALA A 34 -3.24 -13.01 1.32
C ALA A 34 -3.36 -14.54 1.20
N GLN A 35 -2.98 -15.11 0.05
CA GLN A 35 -2.96 -16.54 -0.15
C GLN A 35 -1.95 -17.24 0.77
N MET A 36 -0.75 -16.68 0.95
CA MET A 36 0.26 -17.18 1.89
C MET A 36 -0.23 -17.16 3.34
N ALA A 37 -1.04 -16.16 3.72
CA ALA A 37 -1.68 -16.08 5.02
C ALA A 37 -2.88 -17.05 5.18
N GLY A 38 -3.23 -17.82 4.14
CA GLY A 38 -4.36 -18.75 4.15
C GLY A 38 -5.72 -18.07 3.97
N MET A 39 -5.76 -16.86 3.41
CA MET A 39 -7.01 -16.15 3.10
C MET A 39 -7.54 -16.52 1.72
N ARG A 40 -8.85 -16.48 1.55
CA ARG A 40 -9.54 -16.56 0.26
C ARG A 40 -9.55 -15.17 -0.40
N VAL A 41 -8.84 -15.03 -1.50
CA VAL A 41 -8.78 -13.76 -2.26
C VAL A 41 -10.02 -13.60 -3.12
N GLU A 42 -10.69 -12.46 -3.00
CA GLU A 42 -11.84 -12.08 -3.80
C GLU A 42 -11.54 -10.72 -4.47
N PRO A 43 -11.44 -10.65 -5.81
CA PRO A 43 -11.09 -9.42 -6.50
C PRO A 43 -12.21 -8.39 -6.39
N VAL A 44 -11.89 -7.11 -6.29
CA VAL A 44 -12.82 -5.97 -6.35
C VAL A 44 -12.56 -5.20 -7.65
N ARG A 45 -13.62 -4.85 -8.36
CA ARG A 45 -13.51 -4.13 -9.64
C ARG A 45 -12.99 -2.71 -9.43
N VAL A 46 -12.38 -2.20 -10.49
CA VAL A 46 -12.05 -0.77 -10.64
C VAL A 46 -12.84 -0.21 -11.81
N LYS A 47 -13.19 1.06 -11.73
CA LYS A 47 -13.86 1.79 -12.81
C LYS A 47 -12.88 2.11 -13.93
N THR A 48 -13.39 2.61 -15.05
CA THR A 48 -12.58 3.01 -16.21
C THR A 48 -11.66 4.19 -15.92
N ASP A 49 -11.99 5.02 -14.91
CA ASP A 49 -11.15 6.10 -14.42
C ASP A 49 -10.06 5.63 -13.42
N GLY A 50 -9.97 4.32 -13.17
CA GLY A 50 -8.95 3.72 -12.32
C GLY A 50 -9.28 3.73 -10.83
N THR A 51 -10.43 4.27 -10.41
CA THR A 51 -10.89 4.28 -9.01
C THR A 51 -11.57 2.98 -8.60
N ILE A 52 -11.67 2.69 -7.31
CA ILE A 52 -12.37 1.51 -6.79
C ILE A 52 -13.87 1.59 -7.13
N ASP A 53 -14.44 0.48 -7.64
CA ASP A 53 -15.88 0.34 -7.81
C ASP A 53 -16.56 0.15 -6.44
N ILE A 54 -17.00 1.25 -5.83
CA ILE A 54 -17.64 1.28 -4.51
C ILE A 54 -18.88 0.38 -4.44
N GLU A 55 -19.66 0.27 -5.51
CA GLU A 55 -20.86 -0.56 -5.52
C GLU A 55 -20.51 -2.06 -5.53
N ASP A 56 -19.50 -2.46 -6.31
CA ASP A 56 -18.96 -3.82 -6.26
C ASP A 56 -18.34 -4.14 -4.90
N LEU A 57 -17.57 -3.20 -4.32
CA LEU A 57 -17.00 -3.34 -2.98
C LEU A 57 -18.09 -3.56 -1.94
N LYS A 58 -19.12 -2.71 -1.93
CA LYS A 58 -20.23 -2.79 -0.98
C LYS A 58 -20.98 -4.11 -1.12
N LYS A 59 -21.32 -4.50 -2.35
CA LYS A 59 -21.99 -5.77 -2.62
C LYS A 59 -21.16 -6.97 -2.13
N LYS A 60 -19.84 -6.96 -2.36
CA LYS A 60 -18.95 -8.04 -1.89
C LYS A 60 -18.79 -8.04 -0.38
N ALA A 61 -18.63 -6.87 0.25
CA ALA A 61 -18.53 -6.75 1.70
C ALA A 61 -19.81 -7.28 2.39
N GLU A 62 -20.99 -7.01 1.82
CA GLU A 62 -22.27 -7.54 2.30
C GLU A 62 -22.41 -9.04 2.04
N ASN A 63 -22.10 -9.50 0.83
CA ASN A 63 -22.18 -10.94 0.47
C ASN A 63 -21.25 -11.81 1.31
N PHE A 64 -20.07 -11.30 1.64
CA PHE A 64 -19.09 -12.00 2.47
C PHE A 64 -19.12 -11.56 3.92
N ARG A 65 -20.15 -10.84 4.41
CA ARG A 65 -20.16 -10.21 5.73
C ARG A 65 -19.71 -11.12 6.88
N ASP A 66 -20.18 -12.35 6.91
CA ASP A 66 -19.84 -13.31 7.96
C ASP A 66 -18.41 -13.87 7.81
N ARG A 67 -17.85 -13.86 6.60
CA ARG A 67 -16.49 -14.35 6.29
C ARG A 67 -15.48 -13.26 6.02
N LEU A 68 -15.88 -11.99 6.04
CA LEU A 68 -15.03 -10.86 5.66
C LEU A 68 -13.92 -10.69 6.70
N SER A 69 -12.69 -10.97 6.28
CA SER A 69 -11.49 -10.85 7.10
C SER A 69 -10.91 -9.44 6.98
N CYS A 70 -10.59 -9.04 5.75
CA CYS A 70 -10.01 -7.73 5.49
C CYS A 70 -10.18 -7.25 4.06
N PHE A 71 -9.82 -5.98 3.86
CA PHE A 71 -9.64 -5.35 2.57
C PHE A 71 -8.23 -4.80 2.45
N MET A 72 -7.56 -5.11 1.35
CA MET A 72 -6.22 -4.58 1.04
C MET A 72 -6.33 -3.43 0.05
N ILE A 73 -5.85 -2.24 0.42
CA ILE A 73 -5.81 -1.04 -0.44
C ILE A 73 -4.43 -0.48 -0.55
N THR A 74 -4.14 0.20 -1.66
CA THR A 74 -2.95 1.06 -1.81
C THR A 74 -3.43 2.50 -1.88
N TYR A 75 -2.85 3.40 -1.09
CA TYR A 75 -3.21 4.82 -1.11
C TYR A 75 -1.96 5.71 -1.15
N PRO A 76 -1.89 6.72 -2.05
CA PRO A 76 -2.67 6.80 -3.29
C PRO A 76 -2.58 5.51 -4.10
N SER A 77 -3.54 5.27 -5.00
CA SER A 77 -3.63 4.01 -5.74
C SER A 77 -2.37 3.75 -6.58
N THR A 78 -2.21 2.52 -7.06
CA THR A 78 -1.11 2.12 -7.97
C THR A 78 -1.17 2.83 -9.33
N ASN A 79 -2.27 3.54 -9.61
CA ASN A 79 -2.42 4.40 -10.78
C ASN A 79 -1.87 5.83 -10.53
N GLY A 80 -1.35 6.12 -9.33
CA GLY A 80 -0.82 7.43 -8.98
C GLY A 80 -1.89 8.47 -8.69
N VAL A 81 -3.08 8.08 -8.22
CA VAL A 81 -4.20 9.01 -7.98
C VAL A 81 -4.69 8.92 -6.53
N PHE A 82 -5.01 10.07 -5.94
CA PHE A 82 -5.74 10.14 -4.67
C PHE A 82 -7.23 9.92 -4.92
N GLU A 83 -7.80 8.91 -4.28
CA GLU A 83 -9.24 8.66 -4.28
C GLU A 83 -9.92 9.46 -3.16
N ASP A 84 -11.01 10.15 -3.50
CA ASP A 84 -11.81 10.95 -2.55
C ASP A 84 -12.67 10.08 -1.61
N THR A 85 -12.77 8.77 -1.90
CA THR A 85 -13.65 7.81 -1.23
C THR A 85 -12.93 6.92 -0.21
N VAL A 86 -11.63 7.11 0.04
CA VAL A 86 -10.84 6.17 0.87
C VAL A 86 -11.41 5.95 2.28
N ALA A 87 -11.93 7.00 2.92
CA ALA A 87 -12.56 6.87 4.24
C ALA A 87 -13.89 6.09 4.17
N GLN A 88 -14.71 6.37 3.14
CA GLN A 88 -15.97 5.65 2.90
C GLN A 88 -15.71 4.15 2.67
N VAL A 89 -14.64 3.85 1.95
CA VAL A 89 -14.18 2.49 1.69
C VAL A 89 -13.81 1.77 2.99
N CYS A 90 -13.04 2.42 3.87
CA CYS A 90 -12.75 1.88 5.20
C CYS A 90 -14.02 1.62 6.01
N ASP A 91 -14.96 2.57 6.02
CA ASP A 91 -16.22 2.47 6.74
C ASP A 91 -17.08 1.28 6.25
N ILE A 92 -17.13 1.03 4.95
CA ILE A 92 -17.85 -0.12 4.38
C ILE A 92 -17.29 -1.43 4.92
N ILE A 93 -15.96 -1.55 4.99
CA ILE A 93 -15.29 -2.76 5.49
C ILE A 93 -15.52 -2.94 6.98
N HIS A 94 -15.36 -1.88 7.76
CA HIS A 94 -15.59 -1.92 9.21
C HIS A 94 -17.05 -2.25 9.57
N LYS A 95 -18.03 -1.69 8.85
CA LYS A 95 -19.47 -2.01 9.04
C LYS A 95 -19.82 -3.47 8.79
N ASN A 96 -18.98 -4.17 8.01
CA ASN A 96 -19.12 -5.60 7.71
C ASN A 96 -18.17 -6.49 8.52
N GLY A 97 -17.54 -5.96 9.57
CA GLY A 97 -16.71 -6.72 10.50
C GLY A 97 -15.28 -7.00 10.02
N GLY A 98 -14.90 -6.52 8.85
CA GLY A 98 -13.54 -6.66 8.30
C GLY A 98 -12.54 -5.68 8.92
N GLN A 99 -11.26 -5.89 8.61
CA GLN A 99 -10.16 -4.97 8.91
C GLN A 99 -9.59 -4.35 7.62
N VAL A 100 -8.94 -3.19 7.73
CA VAL A 100 -8.35 -2.49 6.58
C VAL A 100 -6.83 -2.57 6.63
N TYR A 101 -6.26 -3.32 5.69
CA TYR A 101 -4.84 -3.32 5.42
C TYR A 101 -4.52 -2.29 4.34
N LEU A 102 -3.66 -1.33 4.66
CA LEU A 102 -3.17 -0.36 3.68
C LEU A 102 -1.73 -0.66 3.30
N ASP A 103 -1.51 -0.93 2.03
CA ASP A 103 -0.21 -0.98 1.40
C ASP A 103 0.42 0.42 1.40
N GLY A 104 1.45 0.59 2.24
CA GLY A 104 2.15 1.85 2.42
C GLY A 104 3.35 2.05 1.49
N ALA A 105 3.47 1.28 0.40
CA ALA A 105 4.51 1.50 -0.60
C ALA A 105 4.48 2.92 -1.19
N ASN A 106 3.29 3.52 -1.27
CA ASN A 106 3.05 4.85 -1.83
C ASN A 106 3.05 5.97 -0.77
N MET A 107 3.59 5.72 0.43
CA MET A 107 3.65 6.70 1.52
C MET A 107 4.48 7.95 1.20
N ASN A 108 5.31 7.92 0.16
CA ASN A 108 6.04 9.12 -0.26
C ASN A 108 5.11 10.27 -0.69
N ALA A 109 3.88 9.95 -1.08
CA ALA A 109 2.82 10.93 -1.36
C ALA A 109 2.04 11.39 -0.11
N GLN A 110 2.26 10.79 1.06
CA GLN A 110 1.44 11.03 2.26
C GLN A 110 2.20 11.69 3.42
N VAL A 111 3.49 11.38 3.59
CA VAL A 111 4.26 11.77 4.78
C VAL A 111 4.16 13.28 5.04
N GLY A 112 3.63 13.65 6.21
CA GLY A 112 3.45 15.05 6.62
C GLY A 112 2.25 15.77 6.00
N LEU A 113 1.42 15.08 5.20
CA LEU A 113 0.17 15.60 4.61
C LEU A 113 -1.07 14.87 5.14
N CYS A 114 -1.06 13.54 5.16
CA CYS A 114 -2.13 12.70 5.70
C CYS A 114 -1.55 11.43 6.33
N ARG A 115 -2.37 10.68 7.09
CA ARG A 115 -1.94 9.48 7.81
C ARG A 115 -2.96 8.35 7.64
N PRO A 116 -2.54 7.12 7.22
CA PRO A 116 -3.41 5.94 7.13
C PRO A 116 -4.38 5.73 8.28
N GLY A 117 -3.87 5.86 9.50
CA GLY A 117 -4.68 5.65 10.69
C GLY A 117 -5.78 6.72 10.91
N ASP A 118 -5.69 7.89 10.29
CA ASP A 118 -6.68 8.97 10.48
C ASP A 118 -7.92 8.78 9.60
N TYR A 119 -7.78 8.07 8.48
CA TYR A 119 -8.87 7.81 7.52
C TYR A 119 -9.33 6.35 7.50
N GLY A 120 -9.02 5.58 8.56
CA GLY A 120 -9.62 4.27 8.81
C GLY A 120 -8.76 3.04 8.52
N SER A 121 -7.47 3.17 8.19
CA SER A 121 -6.60 2.00 8.11
C SER A 121 -6.26 1.43 9.50
N ASP A 122 -6.33 0.10 9.64
CA ASP A 122 -6.00 -0.62 10.87
C ASP A 122 -4.52 -1.05 10.94
N VAL A 123 -3.95 -1.39 9.79
CA VAL A 123 -2.56 -1.84 9.67
C VAL A 123 -1.98 -1.42 8.33
N SER A 124 -0.72 -0.99 8.34
CA SER A 124 0.03 -0.72 7.11
C SER A 124 1.45 -1.23 7.23
N HIS A 125 1.97 -1.79 6.15
CA HIS A 125 3.42 -1.95 6.01
C HIS A 125 4.03 -0.69 5.38
N LEU A 126 5.30 -0.42 5.67
CA LEU A 126 6.07 0.65 5.04
C LEU A 126 7.25 0.06 4.29
N ASN A 127 7.50 0.50 3.06
CA ASN A 127 8.73 0.15 2.35
C ASN A 127 9.84 1.13 2.74
N LEU A 128 10.65 0.78 3.74
CA LEU A 128 11.78 1.64 4.14
C LEU A 128 12.81 1.83 3.01
N HIS A 129 12.89 0.87 2.10
CA HIS A 129 13.73 0.87 0.91
C HIS A 129 13.14 1.64 -0.28
N LYS A 130 11.96 2.23 -0.11
CA LYS A 130 11.36 3.19 -1.05
C LYS A 130 11.27 4.56 -0.39
N THR A 131 10.36 4.73 0.56
CA THR A 131 10.01 6.02 1.15
C THR A 131 11.07 6.55 2.14
N PHE A 132 11.82 5.66 2.78
CA PHE A 132 12.72 6.02 3.88
C PHE A 132 14.19 5.66 3.62
N CYS A 133 14.59 5.78 2.36
CA CYS A 133 15.97 5.87 1.90
C CYS A 133 16.90 4.65 2.09
N ILE A 134 16.41 3.48 2.53
CA ILE A 134 17.23 2.26 2.42
C ILE A 134 17.53 2.02 0.93
N PRO A 135 18.79 1.75 0.53
CA PRO A 135 19.15 1.61 -0.88
C PRO A 135 18.49 0.37 -1.51
N HIS A 136 18.10 0.48 -2.78
CA HIS A 136 17.46 -0.62 -3.52
C HIS A 136 18.41 -1.79 -3.83
N GLY A 137 19.72 -1.54 -3.92
CA GLY A 137 20.76 -2.57 -3.99
C GLY A 137 20.66 -3.60 -5.13
N GLY A 138 20.01 -3.25 -6.25
CA GLY A 138 19.82 -4.17 -7.38
C GLY A 138 18.76 -5.26 -7.14
N GLY A 139 17.90 -5.10 -6.15
CA GLY A 139 16.85 -6.07 -5.79
C GLY A 139 16.74 -6.38 -4.30
N GLY A 140 17.47 -5.67 -3.45
CA GLY A 140 17.50 -5.85 -1.99
C GLY A 140 18.80 -5.28 -1.41
N PRO A 141 18.87 -5.03 -0.10
CA PRO A 141 17.91 -5.45 0.94
C PRO A 141 16.73 -4.47 1.10
N GLY A 142 15.68 -4.93 1.77
CA GLY A 142 14.55 -4.11 2.17
C GLY A 142 14.11 -4.38 3.61
N MET A 143 13.45 -3.39 4.23
CA MET A 143 12.70 -3.56 5.47
C MET A 143 11.24 -3.15 5.28
N GLY A 144 10.33 -3.96 5.83
CA GLY A 144 8.88 -3.81 5.75
C GLY A 144 8.20 -3.78 7.12
N PRO A 145 8.51 -2.83 8.02
CA PRO A 145 7.85 -2.74 9.31
C PRO A 145 6.35 -2.47 9.14
N ILE A 146 5.55 -2.97 10.08
CA ILE A 146 4.12 -2.70 10.13
C ILE A 146 3.78 -1.73 11.26
N GLY A 147 2.97 -0.72 10.96
CA GLY A 147 2.25 0.07 11.96
C GLY A 147 0.84 -0.49 12.12
N VAL A 148 0.36 -0.62 13.35
CA VAL A 148 -0.97 -1.16 13.67
C VAL A 148 -1.73 -0.25 14.64
N LYS A 149 -3.05 -0.25 14.55
CA LYS A 149 -3.93 0.28 15.60
C LYS A 149 -3.83 -0.58 16.87
N SER A 150 -4.20 0.01 18.00
CA SER A 150 -4.02 -0.58 19.34
C SER A 150 -4.69 -1.95 19.49
N HIS A 151 -5.85 -2.18 18.87
CA HIS A 151 -6.56 -3.46 18.95
C HIS A 151 -5.82 -4.61 18.24
N LEU A 152 -4.94 -4.31 17.29
CA LEU A 152 -4.11 -5.31 16.61
C LEU A 152 -2.74 -5.51 17.29
N ALA A 153 -2.34 -4.61 18.20
CA ALA A 153 -1.03 -4.65 18.85
C ALA A 153 -0.74 -5.94 19.65
N PRO A 154 -1.71 -6.54 20.39
CA PRO A 154 -1.49 -7.82 21.07
C PRO A 154 -1.20 -8.99 20.13
N PHE A 155 -1.50 -8.84 18.84
CA PHE A 155 -1.35 -9.88 17.82
C PHE A 155 -0.15 -9.66 16.89
N LEU A 156 0.76 -8.74 17.27
CA LEU A 156 2.00 -8.53 16.54
C LEU A 156 2.91 -9.78 16.61
N PRO A 157 3.77 -10.00 15.59
CA PRO A 157 4.72 -11.10 15.62
C PRO A 157 5.67 -11.02 16.82
N GLY A 158 5.96 -12.16 17.42
CA GLY A 158 7.03 -12.29 18.42
C GLY A 158 8.19 -13.12 17.89
N HIS A 159 9.05 -13.56 18.80
CA HIS A 159 10.21 -14.37 18.45
C HIS A 159 10.67 -15.22 19.65
N PRO A 160 10.99 -16.52 19.46
CA PRO A 160 11.18 -17.48 20.56
C PRO A 160 12.44 -17.22 21.38
N VAL A 161 13.45 -16.56 20.81
CA VAL A 161 14.73 -16.26 21.50
C VAL A 161 14.71 -14.89 22.19
N VAL A 162 14.10 -13.89 21.55
CA VAL A 162 14.07 -12.49 22.02
C VAL A 162 12.74 -11.91 21.62
N ASN A 163 11.81 -11.76 22.55
CA ASN A 163 10.50 -11.22 22.22
C ASN A 163 10.57 -9.71 21.93
N PRO A 164 10.32 -9.24 20.68
CA PRO A 164 10.36 -7.82 20.34
C PRO A 164 9.28 -6.99 21.06
N LEU A 165 8.25 -7.63 21.61
CA LEU A 165 7.17 -6.99 22.37
C LEU A 165 7.46 -6.89 23.88
N GLY A 166 8.62 -7.39 24.34
CA GLY A 166 9.02 -7.41 25.75
C GLY A 166 8.56 -8.65 26.51
N SER A 167 9.06 -8.81 27.75
CA SER A 167 8.87 -10.00 28.59
C SER A 167 7.44 -10.20 29.09
N ASN A 168 6.62 -9.14 29.11
CA ASN A 168 5.26 -9.15 29.65
C ASN A 168 4.18 -9.24 28.56
N ALA A 169 4.57 -9.36 27.29
CA ALA A 169 3.61 -9.53 26.21
C ALA A 169 2.97 -10.93 26.29
N GLN A 170 1.63 -10.98 26.29
CA GLN A 170 0.90 -12.23 26.14
C GLN A 170 1.36 -12.98 24.88
N GLN A 171 1.24 -14.31 24.94
CA GLN A 171 1.73 -15.28 23.96
C GLN A 171 1.68 -14.73 22.52
N SER A 172 2.83 -14.34 21.98
CA SER A 172 2.92 -13.84 20.61
C SER A 172 2.60 -14.97 19.66
N TYR A 173 1.64 -14.76 18.76
CA TYR A 173 1.08 -15.89 18.02
C TYR A 173 2.03 -16.45 16.98
N GLU A 174 2.97 -15.67 16.40
CA GLU A 174 3.77 -16.15 15.26
C GLU A 174 5.13 -15.48 15.12
N VAL A 175 6.02 -16.16 14.38
CA VAL A 175 7.34 -15.68 13.97
C VAL A 175 7.34 -15.53 12.46
N ILE A 176 7.65 -14.32 11.97
CA ILE A 176 7.66 -14.01 10.52
C ILE A 176 9.09 -13.95 9.96
N SER A 177 10.08 -13.67 10.79
CA SER A 177 11.48 -13.50 10.37
C SER A 177 12.40 -14.25 11.32
N ALA A 178 13.52 -14.75 10.79
CA ALA A 178 14.49 -15.55 11.55
C ALA A 178 15.22 -14.76 12.65
N ALA A 179 15.24 -13.43 12.55
CA ALA A 179 15.74 -12.53 13.58
C ALA A 179 14.60 -11.64 14.10
N PRO A 180 14.57 -11.30 15.40
CA PRO A 180 13.44 -10.61 16.06
C PRO A 180 13.13 -9.23 15.47
N PHE A 181 14.12 -8.57 14.87
CA PHE A 181 14.00 -7.25 14.24
C PHE A 181 14.44 -7.27 12.77
N GLY A 182 14.49 -8.45 12.14
CA GLY A 182 14.94 -8.63 10.75
C GLY A 182 16.35 -8.07 10.52
N SER A 183 16.54 -7.40 9.38
CA SER A 183 17.79 -6.75 8.98
C SER A 183 18.07 -5.47 9.79
N SER A 184 18.38 -5.62 11.06
CA SER A 184 18.47 -4.49 12.01
C SER A 184 19.56 -3.48 11.65
N ALA A 185 20.65 -3.94 11.03
CA ALA A 185 21.80 -3.11 10.68
C ALA A 185 21.49 -1.98 9.66
N ILE A 186 20.40 -2.10 8.89
CA ILE A 186 20.00 -1.09 7.90
C ILE A 186 18.92 -0.12 8.42
N LEU A 187 18.33 -0.37 9.58
CA LEU A 187 17.35 0.53 10.21
C LEU A 187 17.90 1.94 10.51
N PRO A 188 19.19 2.13 10.89
CA PRO A 188 19.77 3.45 11.09
C PRO A 188 19.66 4.39 9.87
N ILE A 189 19.56 3.86 8.64
CA ILE A 189 19.41 4.66 7.43
C ILE A 189 18.10 5.46 7.47
N SER A 190 16.99 4.77 7.70
CA SER A 190 15.68 5.41 7.79
C SER A 190 15.56 6.29 9.03
N TRP A 191 16.15 5.87 10.17
CA TRP A 191 16.22 6.70 11.36
C TRP A 191 16.95 8.03 11.09
N ALA A 192 18.10 7.98 10.41
CA ALA A 192 18.90 9.16 10.09
C ALA A 192 18.13 10.10 9.15
N TYR A 193 17.52 9.56 8.09
CA TYR A 193 16.67 10.33 7.18
C TYR A 193 15.56 11.08 7.94
N ILE A 194 14.80 10.38 8.77
CA ILE A 194 13.71 10.97 9.55
C ILE A 194 14.22 12.07 10.50
N LYS A 195 15.34 11.82 11.19
CA LYS A 195 15.91 12.78 12.15
C LYS A 195 16.51 14.01 11.50
N MET A 196 17.21 13.86 10.38
CA MET A 196 17.82 14.98 9.65
C MET A 196 16.76 15.84 8.94
N MET A 197 15.75 15.22 8.34
CA MET A 197 14.69 15.95 7.64
C MET A 197 13.76 16.67 8.63
N GLY A 198 13.45 16.02 9.77
CA GLY A 198 12.45 16.50 10.71
C GLY A 198 11.06 16.65 10.07
N ALA A 199 10.08 17.11 10.85
CA ALA A 199 8.69 17.20 10.37
C ALA A 199 8.54 18.11 9.14
N ARG A 200 9.23 19.27 9.12
CA ARG A 200 9.18 20.23 8.00
C ARG A 200 9.83 19.67 6.73
N GLY A 201 11.00 19.06 6.85
CA GLY A 201 11.70 18.47 5.71
C GLY A 201 10.92 17.30 5.12
N LEU A 202 10.39 16.41 5.97
CA LEU A 202 9.57 15.27 5.53
C LEU A 202 8.32 15.74 4.77
N ARG A 203 7.58 16.71 5.30
CA ARG A 203 6.43 17.30 4.61
C ARG A 203 6.83 17.93 3.27
N LYS A 204 7.95 18.66 3.26
CA LYS A 204 8.45 19.31 2.03
C LYS A 204 8.87 18.28 0.97
N ALA A 205 9.50 17.18 1.37
CA ALA A 205 9.87 16.10 0.46
C ALA A 205 8.66 15.51 -0.25
N THR A 206 7.59 15.22 0.50
CA THR A 206 6.31 14.75 -0.08
C THR A 206 5.68 15.78 -1.01
N GLN A 207 5.65 17.06 -0.63
CA GLN A 207 5.15 18.13 -1.50
C GLN A 207 5.95 18.24 -2.81
N VAL A 208 7.28 18.10 -2.74
CA VAL A 208 8.16 18.14 -3.92
C VAL A 208 7.98 16.90 -4.79
N ALA A 209 7.78 15.73 -4.21
CA ALA A 209 7.48 14.51 -4.96
C ALA A 209 6.20 14.67 -5.80
N ILE A 210 5.12 15.19 -5.20
CA ILE A 210 3.87 15.47 -5.90
C ILE A 210 4.04 16.57 -6.95
N LEU A 211 4.77 17.64 -6.61
CA LEU A 211 5.07 18.74 -7.54
C LEU A 211 5.82 18.24 -8.78
N ASN A 212 6.87 17.44 -8.60
CA ASN A 212 7.69 16.93 -9.70
C ASN A 212 6.88 16.02 -10.63
N ALA A 213 6.04 15.13 -10.07
CA ALA A 213 5.18 14.26 -10.87
C ALA A 213 4.18 15.08 -11.71
N ASN A 214 3.52 16.07 -11.11
CA ASN A 214 2.58 16.94 -11.82
C ASN A 214 3.28 17.85 -12.84
N TYR A 215 4.47 18.34 -12.53
CA TYR A 215 5.30 19.09 -13.48
C TYR A 215 5.63 18.23 -14.70
N MET A 216 6.11 17.00 -14.51
CA MET A 216 6.43 16.09 -15.62
C MET A 216 5.18 15.71 -16.43
N SER A 217 4.05 15.39 -15.78
CA SER A 217 2.78 15.14 -16.48
C SER A 217 2.36 16.35 -17.32
N LYS A 218 2.57 17.58 -16.82
CA LYS A 218 2.27 18.82 -17.55
C LYS A 218 3.23 19.08 -18.71
N VAL A 219 4.52 18.79 -18.56
CA VAL A 219 5.52 18.94 -19.63
C VAL A 219 5.26 17.96 -20.78
N LEU A 220 4.81 16.75 -20.46
CA LEU A 220 4.50 15.72 -21.44
C LEU A 220 3.10 15.87 -22.06
N GLU A 221 2.29 16.79 -21.57
CA GLU A 221 0.98 17.09 -22.10
C GLU A 221 1.07 17.56 -23.56
N GLY A 222 0.19 17.06 -24.42
CA GLY A 222 0.22 17.31 -25.87
C GLY A 222 1.13 16.36 -26.66
N HIS A 223 2.08 15.68 -25.99
CA HIS A 223 2.88 14.60 -26.59
C HIS A 223 2.36 13.22 -26.20
N TYR A 224 1.93 13.07 -24.95
CA TYR A 224 1.46 11.82 -24.39
C TYR A 224 0.21 12.04 -23.54
N GLU A 225 -0.69 11.06 -23.52
CA GLU A 225 -1.85 11.06 -22.63
C GLU A 225 -1.45 10.54 -21.26
N THR A 226 -1.76 11.31 -20.20
CA THR A 226 -1.69 10.80 -18.83
C THR A 226 -2.98 10.04 -18.53
N LEU A 227 -2.88 8.73 -18.34
CA LEU A 227 -4.03 7.82 -18.35
C LEU A 227 -5.02 8.06 -17.20
N PHE A 228 -4.52 8.37 -16.00
CA PHE A 228 -5.35 8.60 -14.82
C PHE A 228 -4.97 9.90 -14.13
N LYS A 229 -5.99 10.69 -13.78
CA LYS A 229 -5.90 11.90 -12.97
C LYS A 229 -7.08 11.93 -12.00
N SER A 230 -6.90 12.59 -10.87
CA SER A 230 -8.01 12.86 -9.94
C SER A 230 -9.09 13.66 -10.68
N SER A 231 -10.34 13.20 -10.63
CA SER A 231 -11.48 13.90 -11.26
C SER A 231 -11.79 15.25 -10.61
N SER A 232 -11.48 15.40 -9.32
CA SER A 232 -11.71 16.62 -8.55
C SER A 232 -10.65 17.70 -8.76
N SER A 233 -9.38 17.30 -8.92
CA SER A 233 -8.25 18.24 -9.04
C SER A 233 -7.60 18.30 -10.43
N ASN A 234 -7.85 17.30 -11.29
CA ASN A 234 -7.10 17.06 -12.52
C ASN A 234 -5.58 16.92 -12.31
N LEU A 235 -5.17 16.47 -11.12
CA LEU A 235 -3.77 16.25 -10.73
C LEU A 235 -3.49 14.77 -10.46
N VAL A 236 -2.22 14.43 -10.46
CA VAL A 236 -1.68 13.13 -10.05
C VAL A 236 -1.06 13.26 -8.64
N ALA A 237 -0.73 12.12 -8.03
CA ALA A 237 -0.04 12.06 -6.75
C ALA A 237 1.49 12.17 -6.97
N HIS A 238 2.27 11.21 -6.49
CA HIS A 238 3.73 11.16 -6.65
C HIS A 238 4.22 10.43 -7.92
N GLU A 239 3.31 9.90 -8.72
CA GLU A 239 3.59 9.13 -9.94
C GLU A 239 2.40 9.28 -10.91
N PHE A 240 2.59 8.94 -12.18
CA PHE A 240 1.54 8.97 -13.19
C PHE A 240 1.83 7.93 -14.28
N ILE A 241 0.79 7.55 -15.03
CA ILE A 241 0.89 6.58 -16.13
C ILE A 241 0.76 7.32 -17.45
N ILE A 242 1.71 7.08 -18.35
CA ILE A 242 1.64 7.50 -19.75
C ILE A 242 0.98 6.39 -20.55
N ASP A 243 -0.11 6.72 -21.25
CA ASP A 243 -0.73 5.76 -22.17
C ASP A 243 0.03 5.71 -23.50
N THR A 244 0.67 4.57 -23.76
CA THR A 244 1.41 4.30 -24.99
C THR A 244 0.68 3.33 -25.92
N ARG A 245 -0.54 2.90 -25.59
CA ARG A 245 -1.24 1.81 -26.29
C ARG A 245 -1.58 2.16 -27.74
N GLU A 246 -1.94 3.41 -28.02
CA GLU A 246 -2.29 3.84 -29.38
C GLU A 246 -1.10 3.79 -30.35
N PHE A 247 0.14 3.86 -29.86
CA PHE A 247 1.33 3.75 -30.71
C PHE A 247 1.48 2.37 -31.35
N LYS A 248 0.85 1.33 -30.78
CA LYS A 248 0.79 0.01 -31.42
C LYS A 248 0.01 0.07 -32.74
N LYS A 249 -1.05 0.87 -32.81
CA LYS A 249 -1.87 1.02 -34.02
C LYS A 249 -1.27 2.00 -35.01
N THR A 250 -0.75 3.13 -34.52
CA THR A 250 -0.31 4.24 -35.38
C THR A 250 1.12 4.07 -35.91
N ALA A 251 1.99 3.37 -35.17
CA ALA A 251 3.41 3.21 -35.52
C ALA A 251 3.95 1.78 -35.30
N ASN A 252 3.11 0.83 -34.87
CA ASN A 252 3.53 -0.50 -34.44
C ASN A 252 4.63 -0.48 -33.35
N ILE A 253 4.56 0.51 -32.46
CA ILE A 253 5.47 0.69 -31.32
C ILE A 253 4.79 0.20 -30.04
N GLU A 254 5.52 -0.58 -29.25
CA GLU A 254 5.10 -1.07 -27.94
C GLU A 254 5.82 -0.32 -26.81
N ALA A 255 5.28 -0.45 -25.58
CA ALA A 255 5.90 0.14 -24.39
C ALA A 255 7.36 -0.32 -24.20
N ALA A 256 7.68 -1.56 -24.61
CA ALA A 256 9.02 -2.11 -24.57
C ALA A 256 9.99 -1.34 -25.48
N ASP A 257 9.57 -0.93 -26.68
CA ASP A 257 10.41 -0.17 -27.61
C ASP A 257 10.77 1.19 -27.01
N ILE A 258 9.79 1.87 -26.42
CA ILE A 258 10.00 3.16 -25.72
C ILE A 258 10.97 2.96 -24.55
N ALA A 259 10.74 1.93 -23.73
CA ALA A 259 11.60 1.63 -22.58
C ALA A 259 13.05 1.30 -22.98
N LYS A 260 13.26 0.56 -24.08
CA LYS A 260 14.60 0.28 -24.61
C LYS A 260 15.23 1.52 -25.24
N ARG A 261 14.44 2.33 -25.95
CA ARG A 261 14.95 3.56 -26.56
C ARG A 261 15.37 4.58 -25.52
N LEU A 262 14.71 4.66 -24.37
CA LEU A 262 15.13 5.53 -23.26
C LEU A 262 16.57 5.22 -22.80
N MET A 263 17.05 3.97 -22.91
CA MET A 263 18.43 3.61 -22.57
C MET A 263 19.47 4.39 -23.39
N ASP A 264 19.14 4.74 -24.64
CA ASP A 264 20.02 5.53 -25.51
C ASP A 264 20.09 7.01 -25.07
N TYR A 265 19.17 7.47 -24.22
CA TYR A 265 19.10 8.84 -23.72
C TYR A 265 19.66 9.02 -22.30
N GLY A 266 20.20 7.94 -21.70
CA GLY A 266 20.78 7.92 -20.35
C GLY A 266 19.77 7.63 -19.24
#